data_AF-A0A9D8AK46-F1
#
_entry.id   AF-A0A9D8AK46-F1
#
_cell.length_a   1.000
_cell.length_b   1.000
_cell.length_c   1.000
_cell.angle_alpha   90.00
_cell.angle_beta   90.00
_cell.angle_gamma   90.00
#
_symmetry.space_group_name_H-M   'P 1'
#
loop_
_entity.id
_entity.type
_entity.pdbx_description
1 polymer ?
#
loop_
_entity_poly.entity_id
_entity_poly.type
_entity_poly.pdbx_seq_one_letter_code
_entity_poly.pdbx_strand_id
1 'polypeptide(L)'
;RNIPQADKSLKSGEWNRKKFMGSELYGKTLGIIGLGRIGIEVASRAGSFKMNLIAYDPHLSVEKAKRLKIELVDLEELLKSSDYITVHTPITEQTRHMLGEKEFKMMKYGVRVINAARGGIIDEEALYKMLESGKVAGAALDVFEKEPPAGSPLLKMDNVIATPHLGASTEEAQVNVAIDIAETVRDALLDKGLRNAINLPSVAPEEFKTIRPYINLAEKIGLMHAQLIKGHITKVDIRYIGDIANLKLEPISAALIKGLLTPILQETVNYVNAPIIAKDRGMKIVESRAGEIEDFASLVWVRVKSDKETNIIGGTIFIKSDPRIVKINDFYVEAVPEGCMLVIYNNDVPGIIGQIGTLLGKNKINIAKMSFGREKPGQKSITVLNIDCEVPKPVLDEIREAKNIIDVTMIKL
;
A
#
# COMPACT_ATOMS: atom_id res chain seq x y z
N ARG A 1 26.12 29.35 -12.20
CA ARG A 1 26.91 30.02 -13.27
C ARG A 1 26.05 30.95 -14.15
N ASN A 2 24.77 31.19 -13.83
CA ASN A 2 23.87 32.09 -14.58
C ASN A 2 23.72 31.69 -16.06
N ILE A 3 23.71 30.38 -16.36
CA ILE A 3 23.72 29.89 -17.74
C ILE A 3 22.51 30.39 -18.53
N PRO A 4 21.25 30.27 -18.04
CA PRO A 4 20.09 30.75 -18.80
C PRO A 4 20.13 32.26 -19.06
N GLN A 5 20.52 33.04 -18.07
CA GLN A 5 20.58 34.51 -18.16
C GLN A 5 21.69 34.98 -19.10
N ALA A 6 22.86 34.34 -19.05
CA ALA A 6 23.99 34.65 -19.93
C ALA A 6 23.72 34.23 -21.39
N ASP A 7 23.11 33.06 -21.60
CA ASP A 7 22.66 32.60 -22.92
C ASP A 7 21.65 33.58 -23.53
N LYS A 8 20.63 33.99 -22.77
CA LYS A 8 19.64 34.97 -23.20
C LYS A 8 20.28 36.31 -23.59
N SER A 9 21.25 36.79 -22.81
CA SER A 9 21.98 38.04 -23.08
C SER A 9 22.76 37.95 -24.40
N LEU A 10 23.43 36.83 -24.68
CA LEU A 10 24.17 36.68 -25.93
C LEU A 10 23.23 36.54 -27.13
N LYS A 11 22.12 35.82 -26.99
CA LYS A 11 21.10 35.69 -28.03
C LYS A 11 20.39 37.02 -28.35
N SER A 12 20.33 37.95 -27.39
CA SER A 12 19.88 39.33 -27.63
C SER A 12 20.96 40.26 -28.20
N GLY A 13 22.16 39.74 -28.50
CA GLY A 13 23.26 40.51 -29.08
C GLY A 13 24.11 41.29 -28.07
N GLU A 14 23.89 41.11 -26.77
CA GLU A 14 24.61 41.84 -25.72
C GLU A 14 25.85 41.07 -25.23
N TRP A 15 26.99 41.76 -25.09
CA TRP A 15 28.23 41.19 -24.55
C TRP A 15 28.49 41.61 -23.10
N ASN A 16 27.75 41.02 -22.15
CA ASN A 16 27.75 41.43 -20.74
C ASN A 16 28.69 40.61 -19.84
N ARG A 17 29.96 40.40 -20.23
CA ARG A 17 30.91 39.54 -19.48
C ARG A 17 31.06 39.92 -18.00
N LYS A 18 31.08 41.22 -17.68
CA LYS A 18 31.27 41.70 -16.29
C LYS A 18 30.05 41.49 -15.39
N LYS A 19 28.86 41.34 -15.97
CA LYS A 19 27.60 41.15 -15.23
C LYS A 19 27.50 39.76 -14.59
N PHE A 20 28.01 38.74 -15.28
CA PHE A 20 27.80 37.35 -14.88
C PHE A 20 29.01 36.78 -14.11
N MET A 21 28.97 36.89 -12.77
CA MET A 21 29.95 36.25 -11.90
C MET A 21 29.49 34.84 -11.48
N GLY A 22 30.37 33.86 -11.63
CA GLY A 22 30.13 32.47 -11.25
C GLY A 22 30.42 32.18 -9.78
N SER A 23 30.10 30.97 -9.36
CA SER A 23 30.56 30.38 -8.09
C SER A 23 31.23 29.05 -8.43
N GLU A 24 32.44 28.85 -7.93
CA GLU A 24 33.20 27.60 -8.07
C GLU A 24 32.64 26.54 -7.11
N LEU A 25 32.71 25.26 -7.48
CA LEU A 25 32.25 24.14 -6.63
C LEU A 25 33.38 23.52 -5.79
N TYR A 26 34.61 23.56 -6.29
CA TYR A 26 35.78 22.96 -5.64
C TYR A 26 35.93 23.42 -4.19
N GLY A 27 36.06 22.46 -3.27
CA GLY A 27 36.25 22.71 -1.84
C GLY A 27 35.03 23.25 -1.09
N LYS A 28 33.90 23.48 -1.77
CA LYS A 28 32.64 23.89 -1.12
C LYS A 28 31.88 22.70 -0.56
N THR A 29 31.00 22.98 0.39
CA THR A 29 30.16 21.97 1.03
C THR A 29 28.81 21.85 0.33
N LEU A 30 28.46 20.63 -0.08
CA LEU A 30 27.12 20.25 -0.55
C LEU A 30 26.39 19.50 0.56
N GLY A 31 25.28 20.08 1.04
CA GLY A 31 24.31 19.44 1.90
C GLY A 31 23.26 18.70 1.11
N ILE A 32 23.09 17.41 1.39
CA ILE A 32 22.12 16.54 0.71
C ILE A 32 21.05 16.13 1.71
N ILE A 33 19.82 16.58 1.50
CA ILE A 33 18.67 16.22 2.33
C ILE A 33 17.97 15.03 1.66
N GLY A 34 18.09 13.85 2.25
CA GLY A 34 17.62 12.57 1.70
C GLY A 34 18.69 11.84 0.88
N LEU A 35 19.12 10.67 1.35
CA LEU A 35 20.07 9.77 0.69
C LEU A 35 19.37 8.49 0.19
N GLY A 36 18.26 8.70 -0.53
CA GLY A 36 17.69 7.68 -1.39
C GLY A 36 18.56 7.41 -2.62
N ARG A 37 18.02 6.65 -3.59
CA ARG A 37 18.74 6.31 -4.83
C ARG A 37 19.29 7.55 -5.55
N ILE A 38 18.46 8.58 -5.75
CA ILE A 38 18.85 9.80 -6.45
C ILE A 38 19.86 10.62 -5.65
N GLY A 39 19.64 10.79 -4.34
CA GLY A 39 20.58 11.54 -3.48
C GLY A 39 21.99 10.96 -3.47
N ILE A 40 22.10 9.61 -3.48
CA ILE A 40 23.39 8.91 -3.59
C ILE A 40 24.06 9.19 -4.93
N GLU A 41 23.30 9.14 -6.03
CA GLU A 41 23.82 9.42 -7.38
C GLU A 41 24.28 10.88 -7.52
N VAL A 42 23.57 11.83 -6.90
CA VAL A 42 23.97 13.24 -6.83
C VAL A 42 25.25 13.40 -6.01
N ALA A 43 25.34 12.75 -4.84
CA ALA A 43 26.54 12.76 -4.01
C ALA A 43 27.76 12.24 -4.78
N SER A 44 27.62 11.13 -5.49
CA SER A 44 28.70 10.54 -6.30
C SER A 44 29.22 11.52 -7.35
N ARG A 45 28.32 12.15 -8.12
CA ARG A 45 28.68 13.15 -9.14
C ARG A 45 29.30 14.39 -8.53
N ALA A 46 28.76 14.88 -7.41
CA ALA A 46 29.30 16.04 -6.69
C ALA A 46 30.70 15.77 -6.11
N GLY A 47 30.97 14.54 -5.66
CA GLY A 47 32.29 14.11 -5.20
C GLY A 47 33.37 14.25 -6.28
N SER A 48 33.02 14.04 -7.56
CA SER A 48 33.95 14.27 -8.68
C SER A 48 34.37 15.73 -8.85
N PHE A 49 33.55 16.69 -8.39
CA PHE A 49 33.90 18.11 -8.32
C PHE A 49 34.74 18.47 -7.09
N LYS A 50 35.10 17.48 -6.25
CA LYS A 50 35.84 17.65 -4.99
C LYS A 50 35.12 18.60 -4.02
N MET A 51 33.80 18.47 -3.95
CA MET A 51 32.99 19.08 -2.90
C MET A 51 33.10 18.27 -1.61
N ASN A 52 32.93 18.93 -0.46
CA ASN A 52 32.72 18.25 0.81
C ASN A 52 31.25 17.84 0.90
N LEU A 53 30.98 16.55 1.16
CA LEU A 53 29.62 16.00 1.12
C LEU A 53 29.12 15.72 2.53
N ILE A 54 28.07 16.44 2.94
CA ILE A 54 27.34 16.19 4.18
C ILE A 54 25.89 15.88 3.84
N ALA A 55 25.23 15.05 4.65
CA ALA A 55 23.86 14.65 4.38
C ALA A 55 23.02 14.43 5.63
N TYR A 56 21.72 14.67 5.50
CA TYR A 56 20.70 14.37 6.49
C TYR A 56 19.74 13.34 5.92
N ASP A 57 19.68 12.15 6.55
CA ASP A 57 18.69 11.12 6.27
C ASP A 57 18.43 10.31 7.55
N PRO A 58 17.23 10.43 8.17
CA PRO A 58 16.93 9.76 9.43
C PRO A 58 16.78 8.24 9.31
N HIS A 59 16.75 7.70 8.08
CA HIS A 59 16.52 6.28 7.81
C HIS A 59 17.76 5.55 7.30
N LEU A 60 18.88 6.24 7.07
CA LEU A 60 20.12 5.64 6.57
C LEU A 60 21.08 5.29 7.72
N SER A 61 21.71 4.12 7.65
CA SER A 61 22.74 3.75 8.61
C SER A 61 24.06 4.52 8.36
N VAL A 62 24.74 4.90 9.45
CA VAL A 62 26.04 5.60 9.42
C VAL A 62 27.10 4.83 8.63
N GLU A 63 27.10 3.51 8.70
CA GLU A 63 28.05 2.65 7.98
C GLU A 63 27.91 2.76 6.46
N LYS A 64 26.68 2.86 5.95
CA LYS A 64 26.40 2.98 4.52
C LYS A 64 26.88 4.32 3.98
N ALA A 65 26.67 5.40 4.74
CA ALA A 65 27.15 6.73 4.37
C ALA A 65 28.69 6.82 4.37
N LYS A 66 29.36 6.23 5.38
CA LYS A 66 30.83 6.17 5.42
C LYS A 66 31.44 5.51 4.19
N ARG A 67 30.85 4.42 3.69
CA ARG A 67 31.30 3.75 2.45
C ARG A 67 31.20 4.65 1.23
N LEU A 68 30.22 5.56 1.21
CA LEU A 68 30.03 6.54 0.15
C LEU A 68 30.87 7.80 0.32
N LYS A 69 31.70 7.88 1.38
CA LYS A 69 32.47 9.08 1.77
C LYS A 69 31.59 10.31 1.98
N ILE A 70 30.40 10.09 2.54
CA ILE A 70 29.44 11.13 2.91
C ILE A 70 29.35 11.15 4.43
N GLU A 71 29.44 12.34 5.03
CA GLU A 71 29.24 12.51 6.46
C GLU A 71 27.75 12.68 6.76
N LEU A 72 27.18 11.83 7.62
CA LEU A 72 25.83 12.05 8.12
C LEU A 72 25.87 13.04 9.28
N VAL A 73 25.04 14.07 9.18
CA VAL A 73 24.85 15.11 10.19
C VAL A 73 23.36 15.30 10.44
N ASP A 74 23.00 15.98 11.53
CA ASP A 74 21.62 16.42 11.71
C ASP A 74 21.25 17.55 10.74
N LEU A 75 19.96 17.85 10.64
CA LEU A 75 19.47 18.86 9.70
C LEU A 75 20.04 20.25 10.05
N GLU A 76 20.17 20.60 11.32
CA GLU A 76 20.62 21.92 11.74
C GLU A 76 22.08 22.16 11.34
N GLU A 77 22.95 21.19 11.57
CA GLU A 77 24.35 21.21 11.16
C GLU A 77 24.46 21.25 9.63
N LEU A 78 23.65 20.46 8.91
CA LEU A 78 23.61 20.50 7.45
C LEU A 78 23.33 21.91 6.94
N LEU A 79 22.30 22.57 7.49
CA LEU A 79 21.90 23.91 7.06
C LEU A 79 23.02 24.93 7.31
N LYS A 80 23.64 24.90 8.50
CA LYS A 80 24.70 25.84 8.89
C LYS A 80 26.00 25.66 8.10
N SER A 81 26.31 24.44 7.69
CA SER A 81 27.60 24.09 7.09
C SER A 81 27.58 24.07 5.55
N SER A 82 26.42 24.07 4.92
CA SER A 82 26.28 23.93 3.46
C SER A 82 26.41 25.25 2.68
N ASP A 83 27.19 25.22 1.60
CA ASP A 83 27.23 26.30 0.60
C ASP A 83 26.18 26.07 -0.51
N TYR A 84 25.88 24.79 -0.77
CA TYR A 84 24.80 24.33 -1.65
C TYR A 84 23.94 23.32 -0.90
N ILE A 85 22.63 23.37 -1.07
CA ILE A 85 21.69 22.40 -0.50
C ILE A 85 20.84 21.82 -1.61
N THR A 86 20.72 20.50 -1.66
CA THR A 86 19.83 19.78 -2.59
C THR A 86 18.91 18.84 -1.82
N VAL A 87 17.64 18.81 -2.19
CA VAL A 87 16.62 17.95 -1.57
C VAL A 87 16.27 16.77 -2.47
N HIS A 88 16.19 15.57 -1.88
CA HIS A 88 15.89 14.29 -2.54
C HIS A 88 15.01 13.39 -1.66
N THR A 89 14.08 14.00 -0.92
CA THR A 89 13.09 13.29 -0.10
C THR A 89 11.76 13.15 -0.83
N PRO A 90 10.93 12.14 -0.49
CA PRO A 90 9.53 12.14 -0.89
C PRO A 90 8.77 13.25 -0.16
N ILE A 91 7.62 13.65 -0.71
CA ILE A 91 6.69 14.56 -0.01
C ILE A 91 5.80 13.74 0.94
N THR A 92 5.85 14.09 2.23
CA THR A 92 5.04 13.54 3.32
C THR A 92 4.61 14.68 4.24
N GLU A 93 3.80 14.42 5.26
CA GLU A 93 3.48 15.44 6.27
C GLU A 93 4.73 15.96 6.99
N GLN A 94 5.73 15.10 7.20
CA GLN A 94 6.97 15.47 7.90
C GLN A 94 7.95 16.25 7.01
N THR A 95 7.92 16.05 5.69
CA THR A 95 8.85 16.71 4.75
C THR A 95 8.22 17.91 4.04
N ARG A 96 6.89 18.10 4.14
CA ARG A 96 6.22 19.29 3.65
C ARG A 96 6.74 20.52 4.39
N HIS A 97 7.18 21.51 3.62
CA HIS A 97 7.75 22.77 4.08
C HIS A 97 8.89 22.59 5.08
N MET A 98 9.64 21.49 4.96
CA MET A 98 10.78 21.22 5.84
C MET A 98 11.88 22.28 5.71
N LEU A 99 11.97 22.97 4.56
CA LEU A 99 12.78 24.17 4.40
C LEU A 99 11.84 25.39 4.37
N GLY A 100 11.50 25.88 5.57
CA GLY A 100 10.72 27.09 5.78
C GLY A 100 11.59 28.28 6.20
N GLU A 101 10.93 29.36 6.63
CA GLU A 101 11.60 30.62 6.99
C GLU A 101 12.64 30.44 8.11
N LYS A 102 12.35 29.57 9.10
CA LYS A 102 13.26 29.27 10.21
C LYS A 102 14.53 28.59 9.71
N GLU A 103 14.39 27.58 8.86
CA GLU A 103 15.50 26.79 8.34
C GLU A 103 16.37 27.62 7.41
N PHE A 104 15.77 28.44 6.54
CA PHE A 104 16.54 29.37 5.71
C PHE A 104 17.36 30.38 6.51
N LYS A 105 16.85 30.85 7.66
CA LYS A 105 17.61 31.77 8.53
C LYS A 105 18.87 31.12 9.11
N MET A 106 18.85 29.80 9.36
CA MET A 106 20.00 29.03 9.85
C MET A 106 21.09 28.83 8.81
N MET A 107 20.76 28.89 7.52
CA MET A 107 21.72 28.64 6.44
C MET A 107 22.83 29.69 6.38
N LYS A 108 23.93 29.39 5.67
CA LYS A 108 24.94 30.41 5.34
C LYS A 108 24.34 31.53 4.48
N TYR A 109 24.86 32.74 4.64
CA TYR A 109 24.53 33.83 3.73
C TYR A 109 25.10 33.53 2.34
N GLY A 110 24.28 33.68 1.30
CA GLY A 110 24.66 33.37 -0.08
C GLY A 110 24.61 31.88 -0.45
N VAL A 111 23.95 31.06 0.36
CA VAL A 111 23.66 29.64 0.07
C VAL A 111 22.88 29.53 -1.25
N ARG A 112 23.02 28.40 -1.95
CA ARG A 112 22.22 28.07 -3.13
C ARG A 112 21.42 26.80 -2.91
N VAL A 113 20.15 26.82 -3.30
CA VAL A 113 19.22 25.73 -3.00
C VAL A 113 18.65 25.11 -4.27
N ILE A 114 18.59 23.78 -4.32
CA ILE A 114 18.14 23.01 -5.47
C ILE A 114 17.00 22.08 -5.03
N ASN A 115 15.88 22.12 -5.76
CA ASN A 115 14.81 21.14 -5.64
C ASN A 115 14.40 20.61 -7.01
N ALA A 116 14.81 19.37 -7.28
CA ALA A 116 14.34 18.58 -8.41
C ALA A 116 13.70 17.27 -7.94
N ALA A 117 13.12 17.28 -6.73
CA ALA A 117 12.53 16.10 -6.10
C ALA A 117 11.01 16.17 -6.12
N ARG A 118 10.40 16.95 -5.22
CA ARG A 118 8.95 17.17 -5.15
C ARG A 118 8.64 18.61 -4.77
N GLY A 119 7.58 19.17 -5.36
CA GLY A 119 7.01 20.44 -4.92
C GLY A 119 6.57 20.39 -3.46
N GLY A 120 6.70 21.51 -2.76
CA GLY A 120 6.26 21.65 -1.36
C GLY A 120 7.19 21.09 -0.30
N ILE A 121 8.36 20.55 -0.66
CA ILE A 121 9.43 20.29 0.32
C ILE A 121 10.01 21.61 0.81
N ILE A 122 10.21 22.55 -0.11
CA ILE A 122 10.60 23.92 0.16
C ILE A 122 9.33 24.76 0.19
N ASP A 123 9.17 25.57 1.23
CA ASP A 123 8.15 26.63 1.26
C ASP A 123 8.53 27.71 0.23
N GLU A 124 7.75 27.81 -0.85
CA GLU A 124 8.02 28.73 -1.97
C GLU A 124 7.93 30.21 -1.56
N GLU A 125 7.06 30.56 -0.61
CA GLU A 125 6.93 31.93 -0.12
C GLU A 125 8.13 32.31 0.75
N ALA A 126 8.57 31.39 1.63
CA ALA A 126 9.78 31.59 2.41
C ALA A 126 11.02 31.71 1.50
N LEU A 127 11.14 30.85 0.49
CA LEU A 127 12.23 30.90 -0.48
C LEU A 127 12.25 32.26 -1.22
N TYR A 128 11.10 32.75 -1.67
CA TYR A 128 10.98 34.05 -2.33
C TYR A 128 11.57 35.18 -1.48
N LYS A 129 11.15 35.30 -0.22
CA LYS A 129 11.67 36.31 0.73
C LYS A 129 13.17 36.18 0.95
N MET A 130 13.68 34.95 1.00
CA MET A 130 15.10 34.68 1.25
C MET A 130 15.97 34.96 0.02
N LEU A 131 15.41 34.82 -1.19
CA LEU A 131 16.04 35.26 -2.43
C LEU A 131 16.05 36.79 -2.56
N GLU A 132 14.96 37.47 -2.20
CA GLU A 132 14.89 38.93 -2.21
C GLU A 132 15.90 39.56 -1.25
N SER A 133 16.04 39.01 -0.05
CA SER A 133 17.01 39.49 0.96
C SER A 133 18.48 39.14 0.65
N GLY A 134 18.74 38.32 -0.37
CA GLY A 134 20.07 37.82 -0.71
C GLY A 134 20.63 36.76 0.25
N LYS A 135 19.86 36.36 1.29
CA LYS A 135 20.21 35.25 2.18
C LYS A 135 20.46 33.98 1.36
N VAL A 136 19.59 33.71 0.39
CA VAL A 136 19.78 32.70 -0.65
C VAL A 136 20.27 33.42 -1.92
N ALA A 137 21.48 33.10 -2.39
CA ALA A 137 22.04 33.74 -3.58
C ALA A 137 21.36 33.30 -4.88
N GLY A 138 20.72 32.14 -4.89
CA GLY A 138 19.93 31.65 -6.01
C GLY A 138 19.36 30.26 -5.78
N ALA A 139 18.33 29.93 -6.55
CA ALA A 139 17.66 28.64 -6.48
C ALA A 139 17.53 27.98 -7.86
N ALA A 140 17.49 26.65 -7.89
CA ALA A 140 17.14 25.87 -9.08
C ALA A 140 15.97 24.94 -8.75
N LEU A 141 14.85 25.12 -9.43
CA LEU A 141 13.59 24.41 -9.18
C LEU A 141 13.13 23.71 -10.46
N ASP A 142 12.97 22.39 -10.38
CA ASP A 142 12.32 21.62 -11.46
C ASP A 142 10.85 21.31 -11.12
N VAL A 143 10.46 21.47 -9.86
CA VAL A 143 9.16 21.08 -9.32
C VAL A 143 8.58 22.21 -8.47
N PHE A 144 7.25 22.31 -8.44
CA PHE A 144 6.52 23.37 -7.75
C PHE A 144 5.37 22.78 -6.93
N GLU A 145 4.95 23.48 -5.87
CA GLU A 145 3.80 23.09 -5.04
C GLU A 145 2.52 22.92 -5.84
N LYS A 146 2.36 23.80 -6.83
CA LYS A 146 1.27 23.74 -7.80
C LYS A 146 1.86 23.73 -9.20
N GLU A 147 1.57 22.68 -9.95
CA GLU A 147 1.99 22.52 -11.33
C GLU A 147 0.75 22.48 -12.25
N PRO A 148 0.66 23.33 -13.29
CA PRO A 148 1.63 24.36 -13.69
C PRO A 148 1.74 25.55 -12.72
N PRO A 149 2.94 26.13 -12.52
CA PRO A 149 3.20 27.20 -11.53
C PRO A 149 2.77 28.59 -12.00
N ALA A 150 1.56 28.70 -12.55
CA ALA A 150 1.04 29.95 -13.09
C ALA A 150 0.96 31.03 -11.98
N GLY A 151 1.61 32.18 -12.22
CA GLY A 151 1.59 33.32 -11.31
C GLY A 151 2.63 33.27 -10.18
N SER A 152 3.46 32.22 -10.08
CA SER A 152 4.49 32.15 -9.04
C SER A 152 5.49 33.31 -9.17
N PRO A 153 5.75 34.06 -8.09
CA PRO A 153 6.68 35.20 -8.13
C PRO A 153 8.13 34.75 -8.33
N LEU A 154 8.46 33.51 -7.95
CA LEU A 154 9.78 32.90 -8.17
C LEU A 154 10.19 32.88 -9.66
N LEU A 155 9.22 32.73 -10.57
CA LEU A 155 9.48 32.70 -12.02
C LEU A 155 9.91 34.07 -12.59
N LYS A 156 9.74 35.15 -11.82
CA LYS A 156 10.14 36.50 -12.22
C LYS A 156 11.53 36.88 -11.71
N MET A 157 12.16 36.05 -10.88
CA MET A 157 13.43 36.36 -10.24
C MET A 157 14.62 35.91 -11.11
N ASP A 158 15.55 36.83 -11.39
CA ASP A 158 16.75 36.54 -12.20
C ASP A 158 17.70 35.51 -11.55
N ASN A 159 17.65 35.36 -10.22
CA ASN A 159 18.44 34.40 -9.45
C ASN A 159 17.75 33.05 -9.25
N VAL A 160 16.61 32.81 -9.90
CA VAL A 160 15.93 31.51 -9.95
C VAL A 160 16.09 30.90 -11.34
N ILE A 161 16.48 29.62 -11.37
CA ILE A 161 16.43 28.79 -12.57
C ILE A 161 15.25 27.85 -12.40
N ALA A 162 14.32 27.87 -13.35
CA ALA A 162 13.14 27.02 -13.33
C ALA A 162 13.09 26.13 -14.57
N THR A 163 12.71 24.87 -14.39
CA THR A 163 12.39 23.93 -15.47
C THR A 163 11.03 23.27 -15.21
N PRO A 164 10.28 22.91 -16.27
CA PRO A 164 8.91 22.40 -16.13
C PRO A 164 8.89 20.88 -15.87
N HIS A 165 9.39 20.45 -14.70
CA HIS A 165 9.37 19.05 -14.26
C HIS A 165 10.01 18.07 -15.25
N LEU A 166 11.25 18.39 -15.65
CA LEU A 166 12.00 17.67 -16.66
C LEU A 166 12.92 16.57 -16.10
N GLY A 167 12.96 16.33 -14.78
CA GLY A 167 13.89 15.40 -14.14
C GLY A 167 13.90 13.98 -14.70
N ALA A 168 12.77 13.50 -15.24
CA ALA A 168 12.64 12.19 -15.91
C ALA A 168 12.41 12.29 -17.43
N SER A 169 12.49 13.49 -18.01
CA SER A 169 12.25 13.75 -19.43
C SER A 169 13.51 13.53 -20.26
N THR A 170 14.04 12.30 -20.22
CA THR A 170 15.15 11.87 -21.10
C THR A 170 14.76 10.62 -21.87
N GLU A 171 15.31 10.45 -23.08
CA GLU A 171 15.01 9.29 -23.93
C GLU A 171 15.34 7.98 -23.21
N GLU A 172 16.49 7.90 -22.56
CA GLU A 172 16.93 6.70 -21.84
C GLU A 172 16.02 6.39 -20.66
N ALA A 173 15.55 7.40 -19.93
CA ALA A 173 14.62 7.20 -18.81
C ALA A 173 13.27 6.67 -19.32
N GLN A 174 12.76 7.22 -20.42
CA GLN A 174 11.51 6.76 -21.03
C GLN A 174 11.62 5.33 -21.56
N VAL A 175 12.74 4.98 -22.21
CA VAL A 175 13.01 3.62 -22.69
C VAL A 175 13.09 2.63 -21.53
N ASN A 176 13.85 2.95 -20.47
CA ASN A 176 13.97 2.07 -19.31
C ASN A 176 12.62 1.85 -18.62
N VAL A 177 11.82 2.91 -18.45
CA VAL A 177 10.46 2.79 -17.90
C VAL A 177 9.56 1.94 -18.78
N ALA A 178 9.62 2.09 -20.10
CA ALA A 178 8.84 1.29 -21.03
C ALA A 178 9.20 -0.21 -20.96
N ILE A 179 10.50 -0.53 -20.88
CA ILE A 179 10.97 -1.91 -20.70
C ILE A 179 10.47 -2.46 -19.36
N ASP A 180 10.68 -1.75 -18.25
CA ASP A 180 10.26 -2.19 -16.92
C ASP A 180 8.75 -2.48 -16.86
N ILE A 181 7.92 -1.62 -17.48
CA ILE A 181 6.46 -1.82 -17.55
C ILE A 181 6.13 -3.04 -18.43
N ALA A 182 6.74 -3.16 -19.60
CA ALA A 182 6.48 -4.29 -20.50
C ALA A 182 6.83 -5.63 -19.86
N GLU A 183 7.95 -5.71 -19.14
CA GLU A 183 8.35 -6.89 -18.38
C GLU A 183 7.39 -7.17 -17.23
N THR A 184 6.98 -6.14 -16.49
CA THR A 184 6.00 -6.29 -15.39
C THR A 184 4.67 -6.83 -15.91
N VAL A 185 4.17 -6.32 -17.04
CA VAL A 185 2.93 -6.79 -17.68
C VAL A 185 3.07 -8.23 -18.18
N ARG A 186 4.19 -8.54 -18.87
CA ARG A 186 4.50 -9.91 -19.31
C ARG A 186 4.49 -10.89 -18.13
N ASP A 187 5.16 -10.53 -17.05
CA ASP A 187 5.30 -11.41 -15.88
C ASP A 187 3.97 -11.57 -15.14
N ALA A 188 3.11 -10.53 -15.12
CA ALA A 188 1.74 -10.61 -14.64
C ALA A 188 0.89 -11.60 -15.45
N LEU A 189 0.94 -11.50 -16.79
CA LEU A 189 0.14 -12.34 -17.69
C LEU A 189 0.60 -13.80 -17.74
N LEU A 190 1.88 -14.05 -17.43
CA LEU A 190 2.48 -15.39 -17.42
C LEU A 190 2.57 -16.01 -16.01
N ASP A 191 1.89 -15.44 -15.02
CA ASP A 191 1.91 -15.91 -13.62
C ASP A 191 3.34 -16.07 -13.04
N LYS A 192 4.28 -15.21 -13.47
CA LYS A 192 5.67 -15.19 -13.01
C LYS A 192 5.89 -14.33 -11.76
N GLY A 193 4.81 -13.89 -11.11
CA GLY A 193 4.85 -13.00 -9.95
C GLY A 193 5.06 -11.54 -10.34
N LEU A 194 4.57 -10.63 -9.49
CA LEU A 194 4.57 -9.19 -9.74
C LEU A 194 5.60 -8.48 -8.85
N ARG A 195 6.48 -7.70 -9.47
CA ARG A 195 7.42 -6.80 -8.78
C ARG A 195 6.87 -5.38 -8.83
N ASN A 196 7.13 -4.58 -7.79
CA ASN A 196 6.75 -3.17 -7.71
C ASN A 196 5.24 -2.90 -7.91
N ALA A 197 4.39 -3.88 -7.64
CA ALA A 197 2.95 -3.68 -7.69
C ALA A 197 2.52 -2.70 -6.59
N ILE A 198 1.77 -1.67 -6.98
CA ILE A 198 1.32 -0.62 -6.07
C ILE A 198 0.25 -1.16 -5.10
N ASN A 199 -0.46 -2.20 -5.52
CA ASN A 199 -1.64 -2.73 -4.86
C ASN A 199 -1.53 -4.21 -4.46
N LEU A 200 -0.34 -4.82 -4.62
CA LEU A 200 -0.07 -6.21 -4.26
C LEU A 200 1.24 -6.30 -3.46
N PRO A 201 1.34 -7.22 -2.49
CA PRO A 201 2.56 -7.44 -1.73
C PRO A 201 3.67 -7.99 -2.64
N SER A 202 4.90 -7.49 -2.45
CA SER A 202 6.08 -7.98 -3.17
C SER A 202 6.50 -9.36 -2.64
N VAL A 203 6.29 -10.38 -3.46
CA VAL A 203 6.61 -11.79 -3.15
C VAL A 203 7.42 -12.38 -4.29
N ALA A 204 8.44 -13.19 -3.98
CA ALA A 204 9.22 -13.87 -5.00
C ALA A 204 8.35 -14.88 -5.78
N PRO A 205 8.62 -15.13 -7.07
CA PRO A 205 7.74 -15.97 -7.92
C PRO A 205 7.45 -17.37 -7.37
N GLU A 206 8.47 -18.06 -6.87
CA GLU A 206 8.34 -19.42 -6.32
C GLU A 206 7.59 -19.44 -4.98
N GLU A 207 7.79 -18.41 -4.17
CA GLU A 207 7.05 -18.23 -2.91
C GLU A 207 5.58 -17.89 -3.21
N PHE A 208 5.32 -17.08 -4.24
CA PHE A 208 3.96 -16.69 -4.65
C PHE A 208 3.11 -17.89 -5.06
N LYS A 209 3.68 -18.83 -5.83
CA LYS A 209 2.98 -20.08 -6.21
C LYS A 209 2.52 -20.88 -4.99
N THR A 210 3.34 -20.92 -3.95
CA THR A 210 3.05 -21.65 -2.70
C THR A 210 1.98 -20.94 -1.87
N ILE A 211 2.02 -19.61 -1.75
CA ILE A 211 1.07 -18.85 -0.92
C ILE A 211 -0.25 -18.50 -1.62
N ARG A 212 -0.29 -18.50 -2.97
CA ARG A 212 -1.47 -18.09 -3.77
C ARG A 212 -2.76 -18.82 -3.37
N PRO A 213 -2.78 -20.15 -3.15
CA PRO A 213 -3.99 -20.83 -2.69
C PRO A 213 -4.51 -20.28 -1.35
N TYR A 214 -3.59 -19.98 -0.42
CA TYR A 214 -3.93 -19.43 0.90
C TYR A 214 -4.40 -17.98 0.83
N ILE A 215 -3.81 -17.16 -0.05
CA ILE A 215 -4.30 -15.79 -0.34
C ILE A 215 -5.76 -15.86 -0.79
N ASN A 216 -6.07 -16.73 -1.77
CA ASN A 216 -7.43 -16.89 -2.28
C ASN A 216 -8.41 -17.38 -1.21
N LEU A 217 -8.00 -18.37 -0.40
CA LEU A 217 -8.81 -18.87 0.70
C LEU A 217 -9.07 -17.79 1.76
N ALA A 218 -8.03 -17.06 2.16
CA ALA A 218 -8.12 -16.04 3.19
C ALA A 218 -9.01 -14.87 2.76
N GLU A 219 -8.92 -14.43 1.50
CA GLU A 219 -9.82 -13.43 0.93
C GLU A 219 -11.29 -13.89 0.94
N LYS A 220 -11.55 -15.14 0.55
CA LYS A 220 -12.89 -15.73 0.61
C LYS A 220 -13.42 -15.83 2.05
N ILE A 221 -12.58 -16.22 3.02
CA ILE A 221 -12.95 -16.21 4.44
C ILE A 221 -13.31 -14.78 4.90
N GLY A 222 -12.54 -13.77 4.47
CA GLY A 222 -12.85 -12.37 4.72
C GLY A 222 -14.22 -11.97 4.17
N LEU A 223 -14.50 -12.28 2.89
CA LEU A 223 -15.77 -12.01 2.23
C LEU A 223 -16.95 -12.71 2.93
N MET A 224 -16.76 -13.95 3.39
CA MET A 224 -17.77 -14.67 4.16
C MET A 224 -18.06 -13.97 5.49
N HIS A 225 -17.02 -13.59 6.23
CA HIS A 225 -17.18 -12.85 7.50
C HIS A 225 -17.92 -11.54 7.30
N ALA A 226 -17.57 -10.77 6.25
CA ALA A 226 -18.21 -9.49 5.95
C ALA A 226 -19.73 -9.61 5.74
N GLN A 227 -20.19 -10.74 5.20
CA GLN A 227 -21.60 -11.00 4.90
C GLN A 227 -22.33 -11.70 6.06
N LEU A 228 -21.61 -12.46 6.90
CA LEU A 228 -22.19 -13.17 8.03
C LEU A 228 -22.23 -12.34 9.32
N ILE A 229 -21.27 -11.43 9.52
CA ILE A 229 -21.16 -10.67 10.77
C ILE A 229 -22.08 -9.45 10.79
N LYS A 230 -22.76 -9.25 11.92
CA LYS A 230 -23.60 -8.08 12.20
C LYS A 230 -22.87 -7.13 13.15
N GLY A 231 -23.05 -5.83 12.95
CA GLY A 231 -22.50 -4.78 13.82
C GLY A 231 -21.11 -4.28 13.42
N HIS A 232 -20.54 -3.40 14.23
CA HIS A 232 -19.24 -2.76 13.99
C HIS A 232 -18.10 -3.68 14.41
N ILE A 233 -17.23 -4.04 13.46
CA ILE A 233 -16.08 -4.93 13.73
C ILE A 233 -15.05 -4.20 14.59
N THR A 234 -14.67 -4.80 15.71
CA THR A 234 -13.68 -4.23 16.66
C THR A 234 -12.36 -5.00 16.64
N LYS A 235 -12.40 -6.29 16.32
CA LYS A 235 -11.20 -7.15 16.39
C LYS A 235 -11.24 -8.26 15.36
N VAL A 236 -10.09 -8.56 14.77
CA VAL A 236 -9.84 -9.71 13.89
C VAL A 236 -8.68 -10.51 14.46
N ASP A 237 -8.94 -11.72 14.93
CA ASP A 237 -7.94 -12.68 15.40
C ASP A 237 -7.70 -13.73 14.30
N ILE A 238 -6.49 -13.75 13.73
CA ILE A 238 -6.06 -14.69 12.70
C ILE A 238 -5.08 -15.68 13.35
N ARG A 239 -5.37 -16.98 13.23
CA ARG A 239 -4.52 -18.05 13.74
C ARG A 239 -4.13 -18.97 12.59
N TYR A 240 -2.83 -19.05 12.36
CA TYR A 240 -2.20 -19.91 11.36
C TYR A 240 -1.65 -21.16 12.04
N ILE A 241 -2.13 -22.34 11.63
CA ILE A 241 -1.81 -23.61 12.27
C ILE A 241 -1.22 -24.58 11.25
N GLY A 242 -0.14 -25.27 11.61
CA GLY A 242 0.53 -26.26 10.75
C GLY A 242 1.48 -25.63 9.73
N ASP A 243 1.62 -26.23 8.54
CA ASP A 243 2.66 -25.87 7.55
C ASP A 243 2.57 -24.41 7.10
N ILE A 244 1.35 -23.85 7.00
CA ILE A 244 1.14 -22.43 6.68
C ILE A 244 1.86 -21.47 7.63
N ALA A 245 2.06 -21.84 8.90
CA ALA A 245 2.71 -20.98 9.89
C ALA A 245 4.18 -20.66 9.56
N ASN A 246 4.80 -21.46 8.67
CA ASN A 246 6.18 -21.32 8.20
C ASN A 246 6.29 -20.47 6.92
N LEU A 247 5.16 -20.05 6.34
CA LEU A 247 5.13 -19.22 5.14
C LEU A 247 5.18 -17.72 5.48
N LYS A 248 5.33 -16.88 4.45
CA LYS A 248 5.15 -15.43 4.56
C LYS A 248 3.67 -15.10 4.70
N LEU A 249 3.27 -14.67 5.91
CA LEU A 249 1.86 -14.56 6.31
C LEU A 249 1.24 -13.21 5.94
N GLU A 250 2.05 -12.15 5.79
CA GLU A 250 1.59 -10.79 5.54
C GLU A 250 0.66 -10.69 4.32
N PRO A 251 0.95 -11.34 3.17
CA PRO A 251 0.04 -11.38 2.03
C PRO A 251 -1.30 -12.07 2.32
N ILE A 252 -1.30 -13.09 3.19
CA ILE A 252 -2.49 -13.89 3.53
C ILE A 252 -3.39 -13.06 4.46
N SER A 253 -2.81 -12.44 5.49
CA SER A 253 -3.54 -11.52 6.37
C SER A 253 -4.12 -10.33 5.60
N ALA A 254 -3.33 -9.74 4.70
CA ALA A 254 -3.78 -8.64 3.86
C ALA A 254 -4.97 -9.04 2.97
N ALA A 255 -4.94 -10.23 2.37
CA ALA A 255 -6.02 -10.77 1.55
C ALA A 255 -7.31 -10.96 2.36
N LEU A 256 -7.19 -11.50 3.57
CA LEU A 256 -8.32 -11.65 4.51
C LEU A 256 -8.96 -10.31 4.84
N ILE A 257 -8.16 -9.32 5.23
CA ILE A 257 -8.65 -7.99 5.60
C ILE A 257 -9.27 -7.30 4.38
N LYS A 258 -8.66 -7.43 3.20
CA LYS A 258 -9.22 -6.94 1.95
C LYS A 258 -10.60 -7.56 1.70
N GLY A 259 -10.73 -8.88 1.79
CA GLY A 259 -12.01 -9.58 1.63
C GLY A 259 -13.05 -9.14 2.67
N LEU A 260 -12.63 -8.91 3.92
CA LEU A 260 -13.50 -8.45 5.00
C LEU A 260 -14.03 -7.03 4.76
N LEU A 261 -13.20 -6.14 4.23
CA LEU A 261 -13.53 -4.73 4.06
C LEU A 261 -14.23 -4.43 2.73
N THR A 262 -13.96 -5.19 1.66
CA THR A 262 -14.47 -4.89 0.31
C THR A 262 -16.00 -4.76 0.25
N PRO A 263 -16.81 -5.65 0.84
CA PRO A 263 -18.27 -5.53 0.79
C PRO A 263 -18.85 -4.39 1.63
N ILE A 264 -18.07 -3.92 2.62
CA ILE A 264 -18.52 -2.93 3.61
C ILE A 264 -18.26 -1.49 3.10
N LEU A 265 -17.31 -1.32 2.18
CA LEU A 265 -16.77 -0.02 1.82
C LEU A 265 -17.08 0.39 0.38
N GLN A 266 -17.29 1.69 0.20
CA GLN A 266 -17.42 2.30 -1.13
C GLN A 266 -16.06 2.67 -1.77
N GLU A 267 -15.00 2.71 -0.95
CA GLU A 267 -13.63 3.00 -1.41
C GLU A 267 -12.94 1.74 -1.98
N THR A 268 -11.97 1.93 -2.88
CA THR A 268 -11.20 0.83 -3.45
C THR A 268 -10.22 0.23 -2.44
N VAL A 269 -10.56 -0.95 -1.91
CA VAL A 269 -9.70 -1.74 -1.02
C VAL A 269 -8.79 -2.67 -1.82
N ASN A 270 -7.50 -2.71 -1.48
CA ASN A 270 -6.49 -3.58 -2.07
C ASN A 270 -5.60 -4.21 -0.98
N TYR A 271 -4.67 -5.09 -1.38
CA TYR A 271 -3.84 -5.84 -0.43
C TYR A 271 -2.85 -4.96 0.36
N VAL A 272 -2.52 -3.76 -0.13
CA VAL A 272 -1.57 -2.85 0.53
C VAL A 272 -2.29 -1.90 1.49
N ASN A 273 -3.42 -1.32 1.09
CA ASN A 273 -4.15 -0.37 1.93
C ASN A 273 -5.09 -1.07 2.93
N ALA A 274 -5.50 -2.33 2.72
CA ALA A 274 -6.46 -3.01 3.60
C ALA A 274 -6.03 -3.03 5.08
N PRO A 275 -4.79 -3.39 5.45
CA PRO A 275 -4.35 -3.35 6.86
C PRO A 275 -4.34 -1.93 7.44
N ILE A 276 -4.02 -0.93 6.63
CA ILE A 276 -3.98 0.49 7.04
C ILE A 276 -5.40 0.97 7.31
N ILE A 277 -6.32 0.75 6.36
CA ILE A 277 -7.74 1.12 6.48
C ILE A 277 -8.38 0.44 7.71
N ALA A 278 -8.07 -0.84 7.96
CA ALA A 278 -8.56 -1.54 9.14
C ALA A 278 -8.08 -0.86 10.44
N LYS A 279 -6.79 -0.50 10.51
CA LYS A 279 -6.20 0.19 11.66
C LYS A 279 -6.80 1.59 11.87
N ASP A 280 -6.99 2.35 10.80
CA ASP A 280 -7.55 3.71 10.85
C ASP A 280 -9.02 3.70 11.33
N ARG A 281 -9.73 2.59 11.09
CA ARG A 281 -11.07 2.33 11.65
C ARG A 281 -11.07 1.72 13.05
N GLY A 282 -9.91 1.67 13.70
CA GLY A 282 -9.79 1.15 15.06
C GLY A 282 -9.95 -0.37 15.18
N MET A 283 -9.87 -1.12 14.08
CA MET A 283 -9.91 -2.58 14.14
C MET A 283 -8.59 -3.11 14.68
N LYS A 284 -8.64 -3.86 15.78
CA LYS A 284 -7.46 -4.55 16.31
C LYS A 284 -7.23 -5.86 15.57
N ILE A 285 -6.17 -5.93 14.77
CA ILE A 285 -5.74 -7.15 14.09
C ILE A 285 -4.71 -7.87 14.97
N VAL A 286 -4.92 -9.15 15.23
CA VAL A 286 -4.01 -10.01 16.00
C VAL A 286 -3.70 -11.24 15.18
N GLU A 287 -2.42 -11.50 14.98
CA GLU A 287 -1.94 -12.70 14.28
C GLU A 287 -1.24 -13.63 15.26
N SER A 288 -1.52 -14.92 15.15
CA SER A 288 -0.91 -15.96 15.97
C SER A 288 -0.54 -17.18 15.13
N ARG A 289 0.52 -17.87 15.56
CA ARG A 289 1.05 -19.07 14.90
C ARG A 289 1.03 -20.23 15.88
N ALA A 290 0.66 -21.41 15.41
CA ALA A 290 0.75 -22.64 16.19
C ALA A 290 1.36 -23.77 15.33
N GLY A 291 2.37 -24.45 15.86
CA GLY A 291 3.04 -25.56 15.16
C GLY A 291 2.40 -26.92 15.39
N GLU A 292 1.48 -27.04 16.35
CA GLU A 292 0.75 -28.29 16.62
C GLU A 292 -0.26 -28.55 15.50
N ILE A 293 -0.10 -29.68 14.82
CA ILE A 293 -1.03 -30.17 13.80
C ILE A 293 -2.29 -30.64 14.53
N GLU A 294 -3.42 -29.99 14.27
CA GLU A 294 -4.75 -30.46 14.69
C GLU A 294 -5.28 -31.48 13.64
N ASP A 295 -6.53 -31.36 13.21
CA ASP A 295 -7.16 -32.29 12.25
C ASP A 295 -6.65 -32.12 10.79
N PHE A 296 -5.89 -31.06 10.50
CA PHE A 296 -5.40 -30.73 9.15
C PHE A 296 -3.94 -30.24 9.16
N ALA A 297 -3.21 -30.54 8.08
CA ALA A 297 -1.80 -30.14 7.91
C ALA A 297 -1.59 -28.62 7.84
N SER A 298 -2.59 -27.86 7.37
CA SER A 298 -2.57 -26.40 7.35
C SER A 298 -3.97 -25.85 7.57
N LEU A 299 -4.11 -24.90 8.48
CA LEU A 299 -5.41 -24.35 8.85
C LEU A 299 -5.29 -22.84 9.10
N VAL A 300 -6.23 -22.09 8.51
CA VAL A 300 -6.42 -20.66 8.74
C VAL A 300 -7.70 -20.49 9.53
N TRP A 301 -7.55 -20.11 10.80
CA TRP A 301 -8.65 -19.83 11.70
C TRP A 301 -8.82 -18.32 11.86
N VAL A 302 -10.02 -17.84 11.60
CA VAL A 302 -10.33 -16.41 11.62
C VAL A 302 -11.51 -16.18 12.54
N ARG A 303 -11.27 -15.46 13.63
CA ARG A 303 -12.31 -15.00 14.54
C ARG A 303 -12.48 -13.49 14.37
N VAL A 304 -13.68 -13.07 14.01
CA VAL A 304 -14.05 -11.66 13.88
C VAL A 304 -15.02 -11.32 15.01
N LYS A 305 -14.70 -10.30 15.79
CA LYS A 305 -15.53 -9.79 16.87
C LYS A 305 -16.11 -8.43 16.49
N SER A 306 -17.43 -8.30 16.60
CA SER A 306 -18.13 -7.02 16.52
C SER A 306 -18.58 -6.56 17.91
N ASP A 307 -19.26 -5.42 17.96
CA ASP A 307 -19.99 -4.93 19.13
C ASP A 307 -21.21 -5.79 19.49
N LYS A 308 -21.70 -6.63 18.57
CA LYS A 308 -22.89 -7.47 18.77
C LYS A 308 -22.58 -8.95 18.96
N GLU A 309 -21.58 -9.47 18.25
CA GLU A 309 -21.37 -10.90 18.15
C GLU A 309 -19.91 -11.26 17.86
N THR A 310 -19.63 -12.56 17.80
CA THR A 310 -18.33 -13.10 17.38
C THR A 310 -18.60 -14.24 16.43
N ASN A 311 -18.02 -14.13 15.23
CA ASN A 311 -18.05 -15.20 14.23
C ASN A 311 -16.67 -15.81 14.07
N ILE A 312 -16.65 -17.11 13.78
CA ILE A 312 -15.42 -17.88 13.56
C ILE A 312 -15.56 -18.66 12.26
N ILE A 313 -14.56 -18.57 11.38
CA ILE A 313 -14.48 -19.39 10.17
C ILE A 313 -13.09 -20.02 10.10
N GLY A 314 -13.06 -21.33 9.88
CA GLY A 314 -11.84 -22.11 9.69
C GLY A 314 -11.78 -22.64 8.26
N GLY A 315 -10.63 -22.49 7.60
CA GLY A 315 -10.42 -23.00 6.26
C GLY A 315 -9.05 -23.64 6.07
N THR A 316 -8.99 -24.58 5.14
CA THR A 316 -7.78 -25.32 4.77
C THR A 316 -7.66 -25.43 3.26
N ILE A 317 -6.47 -25.79 2.79
CA ILE A 317 -6.21 -26.14 1.40
C ILE A 317 -6.06 -27.66 1.31
N PHE A 318 -7.01 -28.32 0.67
CA PHE A 318 -6.94 -29.75 0.36
C PHE A 318 -6.03 -30.01 -0.86
N ILE A 319 -5.76 -31.29 -1.12
CA ILE A 319 -4.91 -31.80 -2.20
C ILE A 319 -5.23 -31.06 -3.53
N LYS A 320 -4.18 -30.71 -4.31
CA LYS A 320 -4.26 -29.91 -5.56
C LYS A 320 -4.75 -28.46 -5.39
N SER A 321 -4.47 -27.82 -4.25
CA SER A 321 -4.81 -26.41 -4.02
C SER A 321 -6.32 -26.11 -3.96
N ASP A 322 -7.12 -27.09 -3.51
CA ASP A 322 -8.58 -26.97 -3.42
C ASP A 322 -9.00 -26.33 -2.06
N PRO A 323 -9.56 -25.11 -2.03
CA PRO A 323 -9.93 -24.45 -0.79
C PRO A 323 -11.18 -25.07 -0.17
N ARG A 324 -11.15 -25.31 1.15
CA ARG A 324 -12.28 -25.83 1.92
C ARG A 324 -12.51 -25.01 3.18
N ILE A 325 -13.77 -24.67 3.43
CA ILE A 325 -14.23 -24.20 4.73
C ILE A 325 -14.56 -25.43 5.55
N VAL A 326 -13.86 -25.59 6.68
CA VAL A 326 -13.97 -26.76 7.56
C VAL A 326 -14.72 -26.46 8.85
N LYS A 327 -14.91 -25.18 9.17
CA LYS A 327 -15.64 -24.75 10.36
C LYS A 327 -16.32 -23.40 10.15
N ILE A 328 -17.55 -23.31 10.62
CA ILE A 328 -18.29 -22.05 10.77
C ILE A 328 -18.90 -22.02 12.17
N ASN A 329 -18.46 -21.07 12.99
CA ASN A 329 -18.74 -20.96 14.41
C ASN A 329 -18.44 -22.30 15.12
N ASP A 330 -19.45 -22.89 15.73
CA ASP A 330 -19.29 -24.12 16.51
C ASP A 330 -19.40 -25.39 15.64
N PHE A 331 -19.81 -25.25 14.37
CA PHE A 331 -20.11 -26.38 13.48
C PHE A 331 -18.94 -26.72 12.55
N TYR A 332 -18.58 -28.00 12.51
CA TYR A 332 -17.72 -28.54 11.47
C TYR A 332 -18.52 -28.74 10.18
N VAL A 333 -17.93 -28.32 9.06
CA VAL A 333 -18.53 -28.40 7.72
C VAL A 333 -17.46 -28.82 6.71
N GLU A 334 -17.86 -29.09 5.48
CA GLU A 334 -16.96 -29.30 4.35
C GLU A 334 -17.55 -28.56 3.15
N ALA A 335 -17.37 -27.23 3.13
CA ALA A 335 -17.94 -26.37 2.09
C ALA A 335 -16.85 -25.83 1.16
N VAL A 336 -17.16 -25.78 -0.14
CA VAL A 336 -16.28 -25.13 -1.12
C VAL A 336 -16.64 -23.64 -1.17
N PRO A 337 -15.73 -22.73 -0.83
CA PRO A 337 -16.02 -21.30 -0.84
C PRO A 337 -16.00 -20.77 -2.28
N GLU A 338 -17.07 -20.97 -3.04
CA GLU A 338 -17.19 -20.51 -4.43
C GLU A 338 -18.62 -20.16 -4.83
N GLY A 339 -18.75 -19.19 -5.74
CA GLY A 339 -20.02 -18.82 -6.35
C GLY A 339 -21.03 -18.25 -5.36
N CYS A 340 -22.29 -18.61 -5.56
CA CYS A 340 -23.38 -18.25 -4.64
C CYS A 340 -23.54 -19.35 -3.59
N MET A 341 -23.57 -18.97 -2.32
CA MET A 341 -23.74 -19.89 -1.20
C MET A 341 -24.91 -19.46 -0.32
N LEU A 342 -25.60 -20.45 0.27
CA LEU A 342 -26.54 -20.23 1.37
C LEU A 342 -25.96 -20.86 2.64
N VAL A 343 -25.91 -20.08 3.70
CA VAL A 343 -25.62 -20.56 5.06
C VAL A 343 -26.90 -20.47 5.87
N ILE A 344 -27.41 -21.63 6.27
CA ILE A 344 -28.70 -21.77 6.93
C ILE A 344 -28.45 -22.37 8.31
N TYR A 345 -28.88 -21.68 9.36
CA TYR A 345 -28.94 -22.22 10.71
C TYR A 345 -30.35 -22.76 10.97
N ASN A 346 -30.46 -23.99 11.44
CA ASN A 346 -31.75 -24.66 11.66
C ASN A 346 -31.70 -25.61 12.87
N ASN A 347 -32.87 -25.97 13.41
CA ASN A 347 -32.98 -27.06 14.38
C ASN A 347 -32.86 -28.41 13.64
N ASP A 348 -32.09 -29.35 14.20
CA ASP A 348 -31.89 -30.70 13.67
C ASP A 348 -33.12 -31.57 13.96
N VAL A 349 -34.09 -31.54 13.05
CA VAL A 349 -35.33 -32.32 13.12
C VAL A 349 -35.59 -33.10 11.83
N PRO A 350 -36.27 -34.26 11.89
CA PRO A 350 -36.61 -35.02 10.69
C PRO A 350 -37.34 -34.17 9.65
N GLY A 351 -36.89 -34.24 8.39
CA GLY A 351 -37.48 -33.55 7.25
C GLY A 351 -36.89 -32.18 6.92
N ILE A 352 -36.00 -31.62 7.76
CA ILE A 352 -35.49 -30.25 7.56
C ILE A 352 -34.71 -30.06 6.23
N ILE A 353 -33.85 -31.02 5.86
CA ILE A 353 -33.12 -30.98 4.59
C ILE A 353 -34.09 -31.11 3.40
N GLY A 354 -35.11 -31.97 3.51
CA GLY A 354 -36.15 -32.12 2.50
C GLY A 354 -36.97 -30.85 2.32
N GLN A 355 -37.29 -30.15 3.41
CA GLN A 355 -37.99 -28.87 3.40
C GLN A 355 -37.18 -27.79 2.65
N ILE A 356 -35.89 -27.65 2.97
CA ILE A 356 -34.99 -26.69 2.29
C ILE A 356 -34.89 -27.02 0.79
N GLY A 357 -34.62 -28.29 0.45
CA GLY A 357 -34.51 -28.73 -0.93
C GLY A 357 -35.80 -28.53 -1.73
N THR A 358 -36.96 -28.81 -1.12
CA THR A 358 -38.27 -28.60 -1.77
C THR A 358 -38.54 -27.12 -2.03
N LEU A 359 -38.20 -26.25 -1.07
CA LEU A 359 -38.40 -24.80 -1.20
C LEU A 359 -37.53 -24.22 -2.33
N LEU A 360 -36.25 -24.61 -2.38
CA LEU A 360 -35.35 -24.20 -3.46
C LEU A 360 -35.79 -24.76 -4.82
N GLY A 361 -36.17 -26.04 -4.87
CA GLY A 361 -36.66 -26.69 -6.09
C GLY A 361 -37.94 -26.08 -6.64
N LYS A 362 -38.91 -25.74 -5.77
CA LYS A 362 -40.15 -25.01 -6.13
C LYS A 362 -39.83 -23.67 -6.80
N ASN A 363 -38.77 -23.00 -6.35
CA ASN A 363 -38.28 -21.73 -6.89
C ASN A 363 -37.25 -21.91 -8.02
N LYS A 364 -37.06 -23.14 -8.54
CA LYS A 364 -36.13 -23.49 -9.63
C LYS A 364 -34.67 -23.13 -9.36
N ILE A 365 -34.23 -23.21 -8.10
CA ILE A 365 -32.85 -22.99 -7.69
C ILE A 365 -32.17 -24.35 -7.52
N ASN A 366 -31.15 -24.62 -8.33
CA ASN A 366 -30.38 -25.86 -8.26
C ASN A 366 -29.33 -25.80 -7.13
N ILE A 367 -29.09 -26.95 -6.49
CA ILE A 367 -28.07 -27.13 -5.45
C ILE A 367 -26.91 -27.92 -6.06
N ALA A 368 -25.75 -27.27 -6.21
CA ALA A 368 -24.55 -27.89 -6.77
C ALA A 368 -23.81 -28.75 -5.74
N LYS A 369 -23.70 -28.25 -4.51
CA LYS A 369 -23.03 -28.93 -3.39
C LYS A 369 -23.78 -28.63 -2.10
N MET A 370 -23.73 -29.58 -1.16
CA MET A 370 -24.35 -29.44 0.15
C MET A 370 -23.39 -29.96 1.21
N SER A 371 -23.28 -29.21 2.30
CA SER A 371 -22.60 -29.62 3.52
C SER A 371 -23.53 -29.42 4.71
N PHE A 372 -23.53 -30.37 5.63
CA PHE A 372 -24.34 -30.34 6.83
C PHE A 372 -23.48 -30.56 8.07
N GLY A 373 -23.59 -29.67 9.04
CA GLY A 373 -22.89 -29.74 10.31
C GLY A 373 -23.86 -29.74 11.48
N ARG A 374 -23.64 -30.60 12.47
CA ARG A 374 -24.37 -30.60 13.75
C ARG A 374 -23.42 -30.88 14.90
N GLU A 375 -23.69 -30.31 16.06
CA GLU A 375 -22.93 -30.64 17.27
C GLU A 375 -23.44 -31.93 17.91
N LYS A 376 -24.76 -31.98 18.17
CA LYS A 376 -25.43 -33.12 18.79
C LYS A 376 -26.79 -33.36 18.13
N PRO A 377 -27.27 -34.62 18.06
CA PRO A 377 -28.60 -34.91 17.57
C PRO A 377 -29.68 -34.09 18.29
N GLY A 378 -30.60 -33.49 17.53
CA GLY A 378 -31.74 -32.74 18.07
C GLY A 378 -31.44 -31.31 18.54
N GLN A 379 -30.22 -30.81 18.33
CA GLN A 379 -29.83 -29.42 18.66
C GLN A 379 -29.80 -28.54 17.41
N LYS A 380 -29.11 -27.39 17.48
CA LYS A 380 -28.87 -26.56 16.30
C LYS A 380 -27.95 -27.29 15.32
N SER A 381 -28.12 -26.95 14.05
CA SER A 381 -27.31 -27.44 12.94
C SER A 381 -27.13 -26.33 11.91
N ILE A 382 -26.17 -26.52 11.03
CA ILE A 382 -25.87 -25.64 9.91
C ILE A 382 -25.99 -26.44 8.61
N THR A 383 -26.64 -25.85 7.61
CA THR A 383 -26.67 -26.34 6.24
C THR A 383 -26.00 -25.29 5.36
N VAL A 384 -24.95 -25.69 4.66
CA VAL A 384 -24.23 -24.84 3.70
C VAL A 384 -24.45 -25.39 2.30
N LEU A 385 -25.02 -24.58 1.42
CA LEU A 385 -25.35 -24.96 0.04
C LEU A 385 -24.57 -24.08 -0.93
N ASN A 386 -23.93 -24.68 -1.93
CA ASN A 386 -23.53 -23.97 -3.14
C ASN A 386 -24.67 -24.08 -4.15
N ILE A 387 -25.07 -22.94 -4.72
CA ILE A 387 -26.21 -22.83 -5.65
C ILE A 387 -25.77 -22.13 -6.93
N ASP A 388 -26.46 -22.45 -8.03
CA ASP A 388 -26.05 -22.00 -9.37
C ASP A 388 -26.36 -20.52 -9.64
N CYS A 389 -27.26 -19.91 -8.86
CA CYS A 389 -27.71 -18.54 -9.05
C CYS A 389 -28.03 -17.83 -7.73
N GLU A 390 -28.13 -16.51 -7.79
CA GLU A 390 -28.51 -15.66 -6.67
C GLU A 390 -29.96 -15.90 -6.26
N VAL A 391 -30.21 -16.09 -4.96
CA VAL A 391 -31.57 -16.31 -4.45
C VAL A 391 -32.32 -14.99 -4.36
N PRO A 392 -33.46 -14.83 -5.04
CA PRO A 392 -34.26 -13.63 -4.94
C PRO A 392 -34.69 -13.38 -3.48
N LYS A 393 -34.69 -12.10 -3.07
CA LYS A 393 -35.09 -11.70 -1.70
C LYS A 393 -36.41 -12.32 -1.22
N PRO A 394 -37.50 -12.38 -2.02
CA PRO A 394 -38.73 -13.03 -1.58
C PRO A 394 -38.57 -14.51 -1.21
N VAL A 395 -37.67 -15.22 -1.89
CA VAL A 395 -37.38 -16.63 -1.62
C VAL A 395 -36.52 -16.77 -0.37
N LEU A 396 -35.55 -15.87 -0.13
CA LEU A 396 -34.80 -15.83 1.13
C LEU A 396 -35.71 -15.57 2.33
N ASP A 397 -36.72 -14.69 2.16
CA ASP A 397 -37.71 -14.41 3.20
C ASP A 397 -38.63 -15.63 3.44
N GLU A 398 -39.07 -16.33 2.38
CA GLU A 398 -39.80 -17.61 2.49
C GLU A 398 -38.99 -18.67 3.25
N ILE A 399 -37.67 -18.77 3.01
CA ILE A 399 -36.78 -19.68 3.75
C ILE A 399 -36.69 -19.25 5.22
N ARG A 400 -36.55 -17.95 5.49
CA ARG A 400 -36.39 -17.43 6.85
C ARG A 400 -37.63 -17.66 7.72
N GLU A 401 -38.82 -17.60 7.13
CA GLU A 401 -40.10 -17.86 7.81
C GLU A 401 -40.43 -19.35 7.93
N ALA A 402 -39.69 -20.22 7.23
CA ALA A 402 -39.94 -21.65 7.24
C ALA A 402 -39.71 -22.26 8.63
N LYS A 403 -40.60 -23.18 9.02
CA LYS A 403 -40.55 -23.84 10.33
C LYS A 403 -39.16 -24.47 10.57
N ASN A 404 -38.61 -24.26 11.76
CA ASN A 404 -37.31 -24.75 12.23
C ASN A 404 -36.06 -24.10 11.62
N ILE A 405 -36.22 -23.10 10.74
CA ILE A 405 -35.12 -22.23 10.31
C ILE A 405 -34.91 -21.14 11.36
N ILE A 406 -33.65 -20.90 11.72
CA ILE A 406 -33.21 -19.91 12.71
C ILE A 406 -32.70 -18.66 12.01
N ASP A 407 -31.82 -18.83 11.02
CA ASP A 407 -31.33 -17.74 10.17
C ASP A 407 -30.92 -18.30 8.81
N VAL A 408 -30.95 -17.44 7.80
CA VAL A 408 -30.45 -17.72 6.46
C VAL A 408 -29.73 -16.51 5.91
N THR A 409 -28.50 -16.74 5.47
CA THR A 409 -27.64 -15.72 4.87
C THR A 409 -27.17 -16.20 3.51
N MET A 410 -27.38 -15.37 2.50
CA MET A 410 -26.76 -15.56 1.19
C MET A 410 -25.36 -14.94 1.20
N ILE A 411 -24.39 -15.69 0.68
CA ILE A 411 -23.01 -15.27 0.54
C ILE A 411 -22.63 -15.31 -0.95
N LYS A 412 -21.96 -14.26 -1.41
CA LYS A 412 -21.38 -14.15 -2.75
C LYS A 412 -19.86 -14.06 -2.64
N LEU A 413 -19.15 -14.93 -3.37
CA LEU A 413 -17.69 -15.07 -3.32
C LEU A 413 -17.03 -14.86 -4.68
#